data_AF-A0A814H7M5-F1
#
_entry.id   AF-A0A814H7M5-F1
#
_cell.length_a   1.000
_cell.length_b   1.000
_cell.length_c   1.000
_cell.angle_alpha   90.00
_cell.angle_beta   90.00
_cell.angle_gamma   90.00
#
_symmetry.space_group_name_H-M   'P 1'
#
loop_
_entity.id
_entity.type
_entity.pdbx_description
1 polymer ?
#
loop_
_entity_poly.entity_id
_entity_poly.type
_entity_poly.pdbx_seq_one_letter_code
_entity_poly.pdbx_strand_id
1 'polypeptide(L)'
;MLHTIVVYNIKYKNFEANYIDKCKRILSYRISEHKKSSESSCCQHESSTGQTMYYDNIEIIDKADIDMKLRTKEFLHIIKRKSLNNQLNSQFNYEIKPLIIQAYTQHRKSSV
;
A
#
# COMPACT_ATOMS: atom_id res chain seq x y z
N MET A 1 -9.04 -16.16 -16.26
CA MET A 1 -7.94 -15.29 -15.80
C MET A 1 -8.43 -14.59 -14.52
N LEU A 2 -7.86 -14.89 -13.35
CA LEU A 2 -8.36 -14.40 -12.06
C LEU A 2 -8.02 -12.92 -11.88
N HIS A 3 -9.01 -12.04 -12.08
CA HIS A 3 -8.93 -10.66 -11.62
C HIS A 3 -8.75 -10.67 -10.10
N THR A 4 -7.58 -10.27 -9.63
CA THR A 4 -7.21 -10.42 -8.23
C THR A 4 -7.19 -9.03 -7.62
N ILE A 5 -8.31 -8.67 -6.97
CA ILE A 5 -8.50 -7.41 -6.27
C ILE A 5 -7.84 -7.52 -4.89
N VAL A 6 -6.58 -7.11 -4.79
CA VAL A 6 -5.73 -7.37 -3.62
C VAL A 6 -4.95 -6.16 -3.17
N VAL A 7 -4.66 -6.13 -1.87
CA VAL A 7 -3.65 -5.28 -1.27
C VAL A 7 -2.39 -6.12 -1.11
N TYR A 8 -1.27 -5.60 -1.56
CA TYR A 8 0.01 -6.29 -1.53
C TYR A 8 1.07 -5.46 -0.84
N ASN A 9 2.11 -6.13 -0.33
CA ASN A 9 3.25 -5.55 0.32
C ASN A 9 4.55 -6.01 -0.37
N ILE A 10 5.42 -5.05 -0.69
CA ILE A 10 6.78 -5.29 -1.14
C ILE A 10 7.72 -4.95 0.02
N LYS A 11 8.49 -5.95 0.46
CA LYS A 11 9.50 -5.79 1.51
C LYS A 11 10.84 -5.40 0.92
N TYR A 12 11.68 -4.75 1.71
CA TYR A 12 13.09 -4.59 1.36
C TYR A 12 13.89 -5.83 1.67
N LYS A 13 14.98 -5.98 0.90
CA LYS A 13 16.05 -6.90 1.26
C LYS A 13 16.81 -6.29 2.45
N ASN A 14 16.59 -6.84 3.64
CA ASN A 14 17.31 -6.51 4.90
C ASN A 14 16.89 -5.21 5.62
N PHE A 15 15.69 -4.67 5.38
CA PHE A 15 15.21 -3.47 6.08
C PHE A 15 13.73 -3.59 6.47
N GLU A 16 13.32 -2.89 7.53
CA GLU A 16 11.92 -2.90 8.02
C GLU A 16 10.96 -2.03 7.19
N ALA A 17 11.48 -1.25 6.25
CA ALA A 17 10.63 -0.45 5.37
C ALA A 17 9.75 -1.37 4.49
N ASN A 18 8.61 -0.84 4.06
CA ASN A 18 7.60 -1.60 3.32
C ASN A 18 6.91 -0.69 2.30
N TYR A 19 6.52 -1.26 1.17
CA TYR A 19 5.67 -0.58 0.18
C TYR A 19 4.35 -1.32 0.02
N ILE A 20 3.26 -0.63 0.28
CA ILE A 20 1.92 -1.18 0.28
C ILE A 20 1.09 -0.49 -0.79
N ASP A 21 0.54 -1.24 -1.72
CA ASP A 21 -0.34 -0.71 -2.77
C ASP A 21 -1.45 -1.73 -3.06
N LYS A 22 -2.44 -1.31 -3.84
CA LYS A 22 -3.54 -2.14 -4.30
C LYS A 22 -3.42 -2.47 -5.77
N CYS A 23 -3.87 -3.66 -6.15
CA CYS A 23 -4.02 -4.06 -7.54
C CYS A 23 -5.46 -4.48 -7.80
N LYS A 24 -6.07 -3.95 -8.88
CA LYS A 24 -7.41 -4.36 -9.35
C LYS A 24 -7.35 -5.24 -10.60
N ARG A 25 -6.15 -5.45 -11.13
CA ARG A 25 -5.90 -6.14 -12.40
C ARG A 25 -5.07 -7.39 -12.14
N ILE A 26 -3.90 -7.47 -12.78
CA ILE A 26 -2.97 -8.58 -12.67
C ILE A 26 -1.75 -8.08 -11.91
N LEU A 27 -1.49 -8.69 -10.76
CA LEU A 27 -0.43 -8.26 -9.85
C LEU A 27 0.95 -8.27 -10.51
N SER A 28 1.29 -9.32 -11.27
CA SER A 28 2.61 -9.42 -11.93
C SER A 28 2.90 -8.26 -12.89
N TYR A 29 1.92 -7.79 -13.65
CA TYR A 29 2.08 -6.61 -14.50
C TYR A 29 2.34 -5.35 -13.67
N ARG A 30 1.57 -5.14 -12.60
CA ARG A 30 1.74 -3.99 -11.71
C ARG A 30 3.14 -3.93 -11.11
N ILE A 31 3.67 -5.08 -10.71
CA ILE A 31 5.02 -5.19 -10.15
C ILE A 31 6.08 -4.88 -11.21
N SER A 32 5.86 -5.35 -12.45
CA SER A 32 6.76 -5.03 -13.56
C SER A 32 6.79 -3.53 -13.88
N GLU A 33 5.67 -2.81 -13.69
CA GLU A 33 5.62 -1.36 -13.83
C GLU A 33 6.48 -0.67 -12.75
N HIS A 34 6.35 -1.10 -11.49
CA HIS A 34 7.17 -0.56 -10.39
C HIS A 34 8.67 -0.77 -10.63
N LYS A 35 9.06 -1.92 -11.17
CA LYS A 35 10.47 -2.22 -11.48
C LYS A 35 11.05 -1.37 -12.62
N LYS A 36 10.21 -0.89 -13.54
CA LYS A 36 10.65 -0.18 -14.75
C LYS A 36 10.49 1.34 -14.67
N SER A 37 9.54 1.82 -13.88
CA SER A 37 9.20 3.24 -13.81
C SER A 37 10.10 3.98 -12.83
N SER A 38 10.90 4.92 -13.35
CA SER A 38 11.75 5.85 -12.58
C SER A 38 10.95 6.81 -11.70
N GLU A 39 9.68 7.03 -12.03
CA GLU A 39 8.76 7.86 -11.25
C GLU A 39 8.09 7.09 -10.10
N SER A 40 8.24 5.77 -10.06
CA SER A 40 7.65 4.98 -8.97
C SER A 40 8.35 5.30 -7.65
N SER A 41 7.56 5.36 -6.57
CA SER A 41 8.12 5.57 -5.22
C SER A 41 9.13 4.49 -4.84
N CYS A 42 8.97 3.28 -5.39
CA CYS A 42 9.94 2.20 -5.23
C CYS A 42 11.28 2.59 -5.87
N CYS A 43 11.30 2.92 -7.17
CA CYS A 43 12.53 3.25 -7.88
C CYS A 43 13.22 4.51 -7.31
N GLN A 44 12.44 5.54 -6.91
CA GLN A 44 12.97 6.74 -6.26
C GLN A 44 13.62 6.41 -4.90
N HIS A 45 13.02 5.51 -4.13
CA HIS A 45 13.58 5.11 -2.84
C HIS A 45 14.85 4.26 -3.02
N GLU A 46 14.85 3.29 -3.95
CA GLU A 46 16.03 2.49 -4.27
C GLU A 46 17.20 3.39 -4.72
N SER A 47 16.91 4.42 -5.52
CA SER A 47 17.92 5.39 -6.00
C SER A 47 18.49 6.28 -4.88
N SER A 48 17.67 6.65 -3.90
CA SER A 48 18.06 7.57 -2.81
C SER A 48 18.72 6.87 -1.63
N THR A 49 18.41 5.60 -1.39
CA THR A 49 18.93 4.82 -0.24
C THR A 49 19.93 3.74 -0.63
N GLY A 50 20.01 3.37 -1.92
CA GLY A 50 20.77 2.21 -2.39
C GLY A 50 20.17 0.86 -1.97
N GLN A 51 19.01 0.87 -1.31
CA GLN A 51 18.32 -0.36 -0.88
C GLN A 51 17.55 -0.97 -2.04
N THR A 52 17.39 -2.29 -2.04
CA THR A 52 16.65 -3.01 -3.10
C THR A 52 15.37 -3.63 -2.56
N MET A 53 14.28 -3.42 -3.27
CA MET A 53 12.97 -4.02 -3.05
C MET A 53 12.96 -5.48 -3.49
N TYR A 54 12.24 -6.33 -2.75
CA TYR A 54 12.14 -7.75 -3.06
C TYR A 54 10.90 -8.06 -3.90
N TYR A 55 10.95 -7.65 -5.17
CA TYR A 55 9.84 -7.78 -6.13
C TYR A 55 9.41 -9.22 -6.44
N ASP A 56 10.29 -10.21 -6.20
CA ASP A 56 9.99 -11.62 -6.47
C ASP A 56 9.21 -12.30 -5.32
N ASN A 57 9.15 -11.67 -4.13
CA ASN A 57 8.48 -12.22 -2.95
C ASN A 57 7.46 -11.23 -2.38
N ILE A 58 6.43 -10.97 -3.18
CA ILE A 58 5.34 -10.07 -2.79
C ILE A 58 4.37 -10.78 -1.87
N GLU A 59 4.05 -10.12 -0.77
CA GLU A 59 3.09 -10.63 0.20
C GLU A 59 1.70 -10.05 -0.11
N ILE A 60 0.71 -10.91 -0.37
CA ILE A 60 -0.69 -10.48 -0.41
C ILE A 60 -1.18 -10.37 1.03
N ILE A 61 -1.48 -9.15 1.46
CA ILE A 61 -1.85 -8.84 2.84
C ILE A 61 -3.35 -8.67 3.04
N ASP A 62 -4.12 -8.46 1.96
CA ASP A 62 -5.57 -8.38 2.01
C ASP A 62 -6.23 -8.56 0.64
N LYS A 63 -7.54 -8.82 0.63
CA LYS A 63 -8.36 -8.94 -0.59
C LYS A 63 -9.71 -8.23 -0.41
N ALA A 64 -10.31 -7.79 -1.50
CA ALA A 64 -11.66 -7.22 -1.48
C ALA A 64 -12.47 -7.63 -2.71
N ASP A 65 -13.80 -7.55 -2.58
CA ASP A 65 -14.77 -7.77 -3.65
C ASP A 65 -15.09 -6.48 -4.43
N ILE A 66 -14.94 -5.32 -3.78
CA ILE A 66 -15.22 -4.01 -4.37
C ILE A 66 -14.08 -3.01 -4.14
N ASP A 67 -13.96 -2.03 -5.05
CA ASP A 67 -12.88 -1.05 -5.03
C ASP A 67 -12.84 -0.19 -3.76
N MET A 68 -14.01 0.22 -3.26
CA MET A 68 -14.08 1.04 -2.05
C MET A 68 -13.46 0.32 -0.85
N LYS A 69 -13.84 -0.94 -0.62
CA LYS A 69 -13.25 -1.76 0.46
C LYS A 69 -11.76 -1.96 0.25
N LEU A 70 -11.31 -2.13 -1.00
CA LEU A 70 -9.89 -2.30 -1.31
C LEU A 70 -9.07 -1.06 -0.93
N ARG A 71 -9.54 0.14 -1.32
CA ARG A 71 -8.91 1.42 -0.96
C ARG A 71 -8.86 1.61 0.55
N THR A 72 -9.96 1.34 1.24
CA THR A 72 -10.01 1.43 2.71
C THR A 72 -9.00 0.48 3.36
N LYS A 73 -8.91 -0.77 2.89
CA LYS A 73 -7.96 -1.76 3.42
C LYS A 73 -6.51 -1.35 3.19
N GLU A 74 -6.18 -0.96 1.97
CA GLU A 74 -4.85 -0.43 1.63
C GLU A 74 -4.44 0.71 2.58
N PHE A 75 -5.32 1.69 2.79
CA PHE A 75 -5.08 2.81 3.69
C PHE A 75 -4.79 2.40 5.13
N LEU A 76 -5.62 1.50 5.67
CA LEU A 76 -5.45 0.99 7.02
C LEU A 76 -4.10 0.29 7.15
N HIS A 77 -3.69 -0.47 6.13
CA HIS A 77 -2.37 -1.11 6.10
C HIS A 77 -1.23 -0.09 5.99
N ILE A 78 -1.36 0.95 5.17
CA ILE A 78 -0.37 2.03 5.04
C ILE A 78 -0.18 2.76 6.38
N ILE A 79 -1.27 3.14 7.05
CA ILE A 79 -1.22 3.81 8.37
C ILE A 79 -0.59 2.88 9.41
N LYS A 80 -1.07 1.63 9.49
CA LYS A 80 -0.63 0.67 10.51
C LYS A 80 0.85 0.34 10.39
N ARG A 81 1.38 0.23 9.16
CA ARG A 81 2.75 -0.21 8.88
C ARG A 81 3.72 0.92 8.52
N LYS A 82 3.28 2.18 8.52
CA LYS A 82 4.08 3.36 8.11
C LYS A 82 4.80 3.14 6.76
N SER A 83 4.04 2.69 5.76
CA SER A 83 4.55 2.38 4.42
C SER A 83 5.19 3.60 3.75
N LEU A 84 6.12 3.39 2.82
CA LEU A 84 6.82 4.49 2.11
C LEU A 84 5.88 5.45 1.38
N ASN A 85 4.82 4.89 0.80
CA ASN A 85 3.81 5.65 0.09
C ASN A 85 2.75 6.21 1.04
N ASN A 86 3.11 6.52 2.30
CA ASN A 86 2.28 7.22 3.26
C ASN A 86 2.11 8.70 2.88
N GLN A 87 1.69 8.96 1.64
CA GLN A 87 1.19 10.24 1.19
C GLN A 87 -0.30 10.29 1.50
N LEU A 88 -0.62 10.48 2.78
CA LEU A 88 -2.00 10.50 3.26
C LEU A 88 -2.90 11.43 2.41
N ASN A 89 -2.36 12.52 1.86
CA ASN A 89 -3.11 13.54 1.11
C ASN A 89 -3.35 13.22 -0.38
N SER A 90 -2.56 12.36 -1.03
CA SER A 90 -2.66 12.14 -2.49
C SER A 90 -3.48 10.91 -2.87
N GLN A 91 -3.61 9.92 -1.97
CA GLN A 91 -4.26 8.64 -2.28
C GLN A 91 -5.75 8.59 -1.91
N PHE A 92 -6.22 9.55 -1.11
CA PHE A 92 -7.60 9.65 -0.67
C PHE A 92 -8.23 10.95 -1.16
N ASN A 93 -9.23 10.85 -2.03
CA ASN A 93 -10.16 11.96 -2.24
C ASN A 93 -10.72 12.38 -0.87
N TYR A 94 -10.79 13.69 -0.66
CA TYR A 94 -10.99 14.39 0.60
C TYR A 94 -12.18 13.92 1.48
N GLU A 95 -13.07 13.06 0.98
CA GLU A 95 -14.30 12.62 1.66
C GLU A 95 -14.11 11.42 2.60
N ILE A 96 -13.25 10.45 2.27
CA ILE A 96 -13.13 9.21 3.08
C ILE A 96 -12.15 9.39 4.25
N LYS A 97 -11.20 10.31 4.09
CA LYS A 97 -10.12 10.56 5.04
C LYS A 97 -10.62 11.06 6.41
N PRO A 98 -11.55 12.02 6.49
CA PRO A 98 -12.12 12.47 7.76
C PRO A 98 -12.88 11.35 8.47
N LEU A 99 -13.70 10.59 7.73
CA LEU A 99 -14.53 9.51 8.29
C LEU A 99 -13.67 8.38 8.89
N ILE A 100 -12.61 7.96 8.21
CA ILE A 100 -11.71 6.91 8.75
C ILE A 100 -10.88 7.43 9.92
N ILE A 101 -10.33 8.65 9.85
CA ILE A 101 -9.57 9.24 10.96
C ILE A 101 -10.47 9.38 12.19
N GLN A 102 -11.71 9.85 12.02
CA GLN A 102 -12.67 10.04 13.10
C GLN A 102 -13.06 8.69 13.72
N ALA A 103 -13.37 7.67 12.91
CA ALA A 103 -13.67 6.32 13.39
C ALA A 103 -12.47 5.66 14.11
N TYR A 104 -11.25 5.81 13.59
CA TYR A 104 -10.04 5.28 14.22
C TYR A 104 -9.75 5.96 15.57
N THR A 105 -9.94 7.28 15.64
CA THR A 105 -9.75 8.05 16.88
C THR A 105 -10.80 7.68 17.93
N GLN A 106 -12.04 7.43 17.52
CA GLN A 106 -13.10 6.96 18.40
C GLN A 106 -12.81 5.56 18.95
N HIS A 107 -12.47 4.59 18.09
CA HIS A 107 -12.12 3.23 18.52
C HIS A 107 -10.93 3.18 19.49
N ARG A 108 -9.91 4.04 19.27
CA ARG A 108 -8.74 4.11 20.14
C ARG A 108 -9.08 4.67 21.53
N LYS A 109 -10.06 5.57 21.64
CA LYS A 109 -10.52 6.12 22.94
C LYS A 109 -11.44 5.16 23.69
N SER A 110 -12.17 4.29 23.00
CA SER A 110 -13.10 3.33 23.61
C SER A 110 -12.44 2.04 24.13
N SER A 111 -11.13 1.87 23.93
CA SER A 111 -10.38 0.67 24.33
C SER A 111 -9.52 0.89 25.58
N VAL A 112 -9.86 1.89 26.41
CA VAL A 112 -9.22 2.20 27.71
C VAL A 112 -10.27 2.05 28.80
#